data_AF-A0A8B9BVC4-F1
#
_entry.id   AF-A0A8B9BVC4-F1
#
_cell.length_a   1.000
_cell.length_b   1.000
_cell.length_c   1.000
_cell.angle_alpha   90.00
_cell.angle_beta   90.00
_cell.angle_gamma   90.00
#
_symmetry.space_group_name_H-M   'P 1'
#
loop_
_entity.id
_entity.type
_entity.pdbx_description
1 polymer ?
#
loop_
_entity_poly.entity_id
_entity_poly.type
_entity_poly.pdbx_seq_one_letter_code
_entity_poly.pdbx_strand_id
1 'polypeptide(L)'
;VLQLSVNFCLFVLFCFVLFFPFDHPFEINRNFGWKINSPMTKKIKEMQEFLGLEVTGKPDSGTLDLVQKHLHPADVNVAIKKAFSVWSSVTPLKFITKDRGDADIMISFAAGGHSDFLPFDGPGGSVAHAYAPGKDLGGDAHFDKDETWTKSTEGTNLFYMAAHEFGHSLGLFHSKDPNALMYPVYRKFDPSVFPLHQDDIKGIQYLHGNSQCSSSLPLLLPEPGHV
;
A
#
# COMPACT_ATOMS: atom_id res chain seq x y z
N VAL A 1 8.61 6.20 -18.05
CA VAL A 1 9.10 6.17 -16.66
C VAL A 1 8.06 6.92 -15.85
N LEU A 2 7.46 6.29 -14.86
CA LEU A 2 6.43 6.89 -14.00
C LEU A 2 7.02 7.28 -12.64
N GLN A 3 6.63 8.43 -12.11
CA GLN A 3 7.03 8.94 -10.79
C GLN A 3 5.95 8.63 -9.75
N LEU A 4 6.34 8.32 -8.51
CA LEU A 4 5.42 7.95 -7.41
C LEU A 4 5.75 8.71 -6.11
N SER A 5 4.75 9.15 -5.33
CA SER A 5 4.97 9.77 -4.00
C SER A 5 4.02 9.21 -2.94
N VAL A 6 4.51 8.95 -1.71
CA VAL A 6 3.70 8.44 -0.59
C VAL A 6 3.54 9.55 0.46
N ASN A 7 2.33 10.09 0.60
CA ASN A 7 2.04 11.13 1.58
C ASN A 7 1.49 10.51 2.87
N PHE A 8 2.34 10.41 3.89
CA PHE A 8 1.91 10.08 5.25
C PHE A 8 1.41 11.35 5.95
N CYS A 9 0.15 11.34 6.38
CA CYS A 9 -0.39 12.41 7.22
C CYS A 9 0.30 12.43 8.60
N LEU A 10 0.74 13.62 9.03
CA LEU A 10 1.63 13.92 10.18
C LEU A 10 1.16 13.43 11.57
N PHE A 11 -0.02 12.84 11.69
CA PHE A 11 -0.62 12.56 12.99
C PHE A 11 0.03 11.35 13.71
N VAL A 12 0.51 10.35 12.96
CA VAL A 12 1.15 9.15 13.54
C VAL A 12 2.58 9.45 14.01
N LEU A 13 3.29 10.34 13.30
CA LEU A 13 4.62 10.80 13.70
C LEU A 13 4.56 11.57 15.04
N PHE A 14 3.46 12.27 15.31
CA PHE A 14 3.29 13.06 16.52
C PHE A 14 3.24 12.20 17.80
N CYS A 15 2.61 11.01 17.75
CA CYS A 15 2.60 10.09 18.89
C CYS A 15 3.91 9.30 19.05
N PHE A 16 4.57 8.92 17.94
CA PHE A 16 5.82 8.16 18.00
C PHE A 16 7.00 9.01 18.48
N VAL A 17 7.11 10.26 18.01
CA VAL A 17 8.23 11.17 18.31
C VAL A 17 8.15 11.76 19.73
N LEU A 18 6.96 11.91 20.31
CA LEU A 18 6.80 12.46 21.66
C LEU A 18 7.00 11.44 22.79
N PHE A 19 6.81 10.14 22.53
CA PHE A 19 6.85 9.11 23.58
C PHE A 19 8.04 8.14 23.49
N PHE A 20 8.67 7.96 22.32
CA PHE A 20 9.77 6.99 22.14
C PHE A 20 10.90 7.54 21.25
N PRO A 21 11.92 8.20 21.84
CA PRO A 21 13.10 8.60 21.09
C PRO A 21 14.09 7.43 21.07
N PHE A 22 13.95 6.44 20.17
CA PHE A 22 15.02 5.45 19.95
C PHE A 22 15.11 4.93 18.51
N ASP A 23 16.34 4.94 18.00
CA ASP A 23 16.81 4.59 16.64
C ASP A 23 16.99 3.09 16.37
N HIS A 24 16.20 2.16 16.96
CA HIS A 24 16.32 0.73 16.61
C HIS A 24 15.00 -0.06 16.73
N PRO A 25 14.76 -1.04 15.84
CA PRO A 25 13.56 -1.86 15.87
C PRO A 25 13.49 -2.73 17.14
N PHE A 26 12.35 -2.71 17.81
CA PHE A 26 12.06 -3.50 19.00
C PHE A 26 11.70 -4.94 18.60
N GLU A 27 12.64 -5.88 18.77
CA GLU A 27 12.35 -7.32 18.70
C GLU A 27 11.87 -7.83 20.07
N ILE A 28 10.61 -8.29 20.14
CA ILE A 28 10.08 -8.97 21.35
C ILE A 28 10.59 -10.41 21.37
N ASN A 29 11.66 -10.64 22.11
CA ASN A 29 12.11 -11.98 22.48
C ASN A 29 11.21 -12.53 23.59
N ARG A 30 10.61 -13.72 23.41
CA ARG A 30 9.60 -14.33 24.32
C ARG A 30 10.11 -14.66 25.74
N ASN A 31 11.38 -14.40 26.05
CA ASN A 31 11.99 -14.61 27.37
C ASN A 31 12.20 -13.31 28.18
N PHE A 32 11.61 -12.17 27.78
CA PHE A 32 11.81 -10.90 28.49
C PHE A 32 10.87 -10.76 29.69
N GLY A 33 11.42 -10.80 30.90
CA GLY A 33 10.68 -10.49 32.13
C GLY A 33 10.40 -8.99 32.25
N TRP A 34 9.12 -8.60 32.20
CA TRP A 34 8.70 -7.19 32.31
C TRP A 34 9.04 -6.60 33.69
N LYS A 35 9.98 -5.65 33.73
CA LYS A 35 10.37 -4.97 34.97
C LYS A 35 9.36 -3.87 35.32
N ILE A 36 8.53 -4.15 36.34
CA ILE A 36 7.41 -3.33 36.84
C ILE A 36 7.81 -1.91 37.27
N ASN A 37 9.08 -1.70 37.65
CA ASN A 37 9.61 -0.40 38.11
C ASN A 37 10.72 0.11 37.18
N SER A 38 10.46 0.13 35.88
CA SER A 38 11.39 0.69 34.89
C SER A 38 10.92 2.06 34.36
N PRO A 39 11.84 2.93 33.89
CA PRO A 39 11.48 4.15 33.16
C PRO A 39 10.50 3.89 31.99
N MET A 40 10.61 2.72 31.36
CA MET A 40 9.73 2.27 30.28
C MET A 40 8.31 1.94 30.77
N THR A 41 8.15 1.35 31.97
CA THR A 41 6.82 1.18 32.59
C THR A 41 6.14 2.51 32.85
N LYS A 42 6.91 3.52 33.31
CA LYS A 42 6.36 4.87 33.53
C LYS A 42 5.88 5.50 32.22
N LYS A 43 6.66 5.36 31.14
CA LYS A 43 6.29 5.86 29.81
C LYS A 43 5.07 5.18 29.21
N ILE A 44 4.92 3.86 29.41
CA ILE A 44 3.73 3.14 28.97
C ILE A 44 2.49 3.57 29.75
N LYS A 45 2.60 3.82 31.07
CA LYS A 45 1.48 4.36 31.86
C LYS A 45 1.06 5.75 31.38
N GLU A 46 2.02 6.64 31.16
CA GLU A 46 1.75 7.99 30.61
C GLU A 46 1.04 7.92 29.24
N MET A 47 1.47 7.01 28.37
CA MET A 47 0.83 6.76 27.07
C MET A 47 -0.57 6.15 27.23
N GLN A 48 -0.75 5.16 28.11
CA GLN A 48 -2.06 4.53 28.37
C GLN A 48 -3.07 5.54 28.93
N GLU A 49 -2.66 6.39 29.87
CA GLU A 49 -3.48 7.49 30.40
C GLU A 49 -3.88 8.47 29.30
N PHE A 50 -2.92 8.87 28.45
CA PHE A 50 -3.17 9.79 27.34
C PHE A 50 -4.13 9.21 26.29
N LEU A 51 -4.03 7.91 26.02
CA LEU A 51 -4.87 7.20 25.03
C LEU A 51 -6.21 6.70 25.62
N GLY A 52 -6.48 6.94 26.91
CA GLY A 52 -7.71 6.49 27.57
C GLY A 52 -7.79 4.97 27.77
N LEU A 53 -6.64 4.29 27.85
CA LEU A 53 -6.53 2.85 28.08
C LEU A 53 -6.50 2.51 29.56
N GLU A 54 -6.68 1.23 29.87
CA GLU A 54 -6.37 0.70 31.20
C GLU A 54 -4.87 0.88 31.50
N VAL A 55 -4.57 1.55 32.61
CA VAL A 55 -3.20 1.96 32.97
C VAL A 55 -2.48 0.81 33.69
N THR A 56 -2.05 -0.19 32.92
CA THR A 56 -1.37 -1.38 33.46
C THR A 56 0.14 -1.20 33.59
N GLY A 57 0.72 -0.26 32.82
CA GLY A 57 2.15 -0.10 32.66
C GLY A 57 2.83 -1.27 31.95
N LYS A 58 2.07 -2.11 31.26
CA LYS A 58 2.53 -3.23 30.45
C LYS A 58 2.02 -3.04 29.02
N PRO A 59 2.73 -3.54 28.00
CA PRO A 59 2.20 -3.67 26.66
C PRO A 59 1.21 -4.86 26.62
N ASP A 60 0.04 -4.68 27.23
CA ASP A 60 -1.08 -5.62 27.20
C ASP A 60 -1.79 -5.60 25.83
N SER A 61 -2.80 -6.45 25.64
CA SER A 61 -3.49 -6.58 24.35
C SER A 61 -4.10 -5.27 23.88
N GLY A 62 -4.76 -4.47 24.73
CA GLY A 62 -5.32 -3.19 24.31
C GLY A 62 -4.26 -2.15 23.93
N THR A 63 -3.10 -2.19 24.60
CA THR A 63 -1.95 -1.36 24.29
C THR A 63 -1.26 -1.80 23.00
N LEU A 64 -1.08 -3.10 22.81
CA LEU A 64 -0.48 -3.69 21.63
C LEU A 64 -1.38 -3.54 20.40
N ASP A 65 -2.69 -3.69 20.55
CA ASP A 65 -3.66 -3.53 19.46
C ASP A 65 -3.62 -2.10 18.89
N LEU A 66 -3.37 -1.08 19.72
CA LEU A 66 -3.17 0.30 19.26
C LEU A 66 -1.80 0.54 18.62
N VAL A 67 -0.74 -0.06 19.18
CA VAL A 67 0.61 0.01 18.58
C VAL A 67 0.66 -0.78 17.26
N GLN A 68 -0.15 -1.82 17.13
CA GLN A 68 -0.20 -2.75 16.01
C GLN A 68 -1.31 -2.41 14.99
N LYS A 69 -2.18 -1.43 15.28
CA LYS A 69 -3.24 -0.97 14.37
C LYS A 69 -2.69 -0.46 13.03
N HIS A 70 -1.44 -0.03 12.97
CA HIS A 70 -0.83 0.54 11.77
C HIS A 70 0.45 -0.21 11.38
N LEU A 71 0.58 -0.51 10.09
CA LEU A 71 1.83 -1.03 9.53
C LEU A 71 2.96 -0.03 9.77
N HIS A 72 4.13 -0.56 10.11
CA HIS A 72 5.33 0.28 10.21
C HIS A 72 5.61 0.94 8.85
N PRO A 73 6.04 2.21 8.78
CA PRO A 73 6.27 2.89 7.51
C PRO A 73 7.24 2.14 6.57
N ALA A 74 8.21 1.43 7.15
CA ALA A 74 9.11 0.54 6.39
C ALA A 74 8.36 -0.61 5.70
N ASP A 75 7.38 -1.22 6.38
CA ASP A 75 6.55 -2.29 5.83
C ASP A 75 5.63 -1.77 4.72
N VAL A 76 5.09 -0.56 4.89
CA VAL A 76 4.32 0.12 3.83
C VAL A 76 5.18 0.32 2.59
N ASN A 77 6.39 0.88 2.75
CA ASN A 77 7.31 1.09 1.63
C ASN A 77 7.69 -0.21 0.93
N VAL A 78 7.88 -1.30 1.68
CA VAL A 78 8.14 -2.63 1.11
C VAL A 78 6.93 -3.13 0.32
N ALA A 79 5.72 -3.03 0.88
CA ALA A 79 4.49 -3.46 0.23
C ALA A 79 4.24 -2.70 -1.08
N ILE A 80 4.36 -1.37 -1.06
CA ILE A 80 4.17 -0.50 -2.23
C ILE A 80 5.20 -0.80 -3.32
N LYS A 81 6.49 -0.91 -2.98
CA LYS A 81 7.54 -1.27 -3.94
C LYS A 81 7.30 -2.65 -4.55
N LYS A 82 6.88 -3.62 -3.73
CA LYS A 82 6.55 -4.96 -4.21
C LYS A 82 5.33 -4.92 -5.15
N ALA A 83 4.31 -4.14 -4.84
CA ALA A 83 3.13 -3.99 -5.70
C ALA A 83 3.46 -3.42 -7.09
N PHE A 84 4.31 -2.39 -7.19
CA PHE A 84 4.79 -1.92 -8.50
C PHE A 84 5.67 -2.94 -9.23
N SER A 85 6.47 -3.71 -8.48
CA SER A 85 7.34 -4.73 -9.07
C SER A 85 6.56 -5.81 -9.81
N VAL A 86 5.34 -6.12 -9.34
CA VAL A 86 4.41 -7.06 -9.98
C VAL A 86 4.14 -6.62 -11.42
N TRP A 87 3.76 -5.36 -11.62
CA TRP A 87 3.44 -4.83 -12.94
C TRP A 87 4.69 -4.61 -13.82
N SER A 88 5.79 -4.11 -13.25
CA SER A 88 7.03 -3.92 -14.02
C SER A 88 7.68 -5.24 -14.45
N SER A 89 7.38 -6.35 -13.79
CA SER A 89 7.94 -7.66 -14.16
C SER A 89 7.41 -8.19 -15.51
N VAL A 90 6.21 -7.77 -15.89
CA VAL A 90 5.51 -8.24 -17.11
C VAL A 90 5.34 -7.16 -18.18
N THR A 91 5.82 -5.94 -17.92
CA THR A 91 5.74 -4.78 -18.82
C THR A 91 7.12 -4.11 -18.98
N PRO A 92 7.32 -3.24 -19.97
CA PRO A 92 8.52 -2.40 -20.06
C PRO A 92 8.49 -1.18 -19.13
N LEU A 93 7.44 -1.02 -18.30
CA LEU A 93 7.29 0.13 -17.43
C LEU A 93 8.37 0.18 -16.34
N LYS A 94 8.78 1.41 -16.01
CA LYS A 94 9.75 1.69 -14.94
C LYS A 94 9.14 2.69 -13.98
N PHE A 95 9.22 2.38 -12.69
CA PHE A 95 8.69 3.19 -11.60
C PHE A 95 9.84 3.79 -10.79
N ILE A 96 9.74 5.09 -10.48
CA ILE A 96 10.74 5.81 -9.70
C ILE A 96 10.01 6.54 -8.56
N THR A 97 10.49 6.34 -7.33
CA THR A 97 9.98 7.07 -6.17
C THR A 97 10.49 8.51 -6.19
N LYS A 98 9.60 9.44 -5.86
CA LYS A 98 9.86 10.87 -5.74
C LYS A 98 9.47 11.32 -4.34
N ASP A 99 10.43 11.87 -3.62
CA ASP A 99 10.24 12.29 -2.23
C ASP A 99 9.53 13.65 -2.10
N ARG A 100 9.44 14.45 -3.19
CA ARG A 100 8.88 15.80 -3.17
C ARG A 100 8.23 16.19 -4.50
N GLY A 101 7.13 16.96 -4.40
CA GLY A 101 6.39 17.49 -5.55
C GLY A 101 5.53 16.43 -6.23
N ASP A 102 4.81 16.87 -7.27
CA ASP A 102 3.79 16.04 -7.92
C ASP A 102 4.41 14.86 -8.67
N ALA A 103 3.70 13.74 -8.68
CA ALA A 103 4.09 12.48 -9.30
C ALA A 103 2.96 11.99 -10.22
N ASP A 104 3.25 11.05 -11.13
CA ASP A 104 2.21 10.50 -12.02
C ASP A 104 1.18 9.65 -11.25
N ILE A 105 1.57 9.10 -10.11
CA ILE A 105 0.70 8.37 -9.19
C ILE A 105 1.03 8.83 -7.76
N MET A 106 0.11 9.58 -7.16
CA MET A 106 0.16 9.91 -5.75
C MET A 106 -0.48 8.80 -4.92
N ILE A 107 0.17 8.42 -3.83
CA ILE A 107 -0.29 7.38 -2.91
C ILE A 107 -0.60 8.03 -1.57
N SER A 108 -1.84 7.88 -1.10
CA SER A 108 -2.26 8.47 0.16
C SER A 108 -3.08 7.50 1.01
N PHE A 109 -2.96 7.66 2.34
CA PHE A 109 -3.81 6.98 3.31
C PHE A 109 -4.71 8.03 3.95
N ALA A 110 -6.02 7.86 3.83
CA ALA A 110 -7.00 8.86 4.28
C ALA A 110 -8.26 8.19 4.86
N ALA A 111 -9.13 8.94 5.56
CA ALA A 111 -10.43 8.44 6.02
C ALA A 111 -11.51 9.44 5.67
N GLY A 112 -12.75 8.96 5.54
CA GLY A 112 -13.90 9.79 5.27
C GLY A 112 -13.71 10.63 4.01
N GLY A 113 -14.18 11.88 4.03
CA GLY A 113 -13.91 12.83 2.94
C GLY A 113 -12.44 13.25 2.90
N HIS A 114 -11.76 12.99 1.78
CA HIS A 114 -10.32 13.19 1.64
C HIS A 114 -9.90 13.88 0.34
N SER A 115 -10.57 15.00 0.05
CA SER A 115 -10.23 15.91 -1.06
C SER A 115 -10.43 15.34 -2.46
N ASP A 116 -11.20 14.27 -2.58
CA ASP A 116 -11.79 13.79 -3.83
C ASP A 116 -13.32 13.62 -3.67
N PHE A 117 -13.98 13.04 -4.67
CA PHE A 117 -15.43 12.83 -4.68
C PHE A 117 -15.86 11.45 -4.15
N LEU A 118 -14.93 10.66 -3.61
CA LEU A 118 -15.13 9.27 -3.20
C LEU A 118 -14.74 9.08 -1.72
N PRO A 119 -15.59 9.50 -0.77
CA PRO A 119 -15.25 9.36 0.65
C PRO A 119 -15.21 7.89 1.08
N PHE A 120 -14.29 7.56 1.99
CA PHE A 120 -14.26 6.25 2.65
C PHE A 120 -15.32 6.12 3.74
N ASP A 121 -15.73 4.88 4.02
CA ASP A 121 -16.83 4.52 4.92
C ASP A 121 -16.40 4.05 6.32
N GLY A 122 -15.09 4.03 6.60
CA GLY A 122 -14.54 3.55 7.86
C GLY A 122 -14.22 2.05 7.77
N PRO A 123 -14.16 1.31 8.90
CA PRO A 123 -13.71 -0.08 8.86
C PRO A 123 -14.62 -1.00 8.03
N GLY A 124 -14.03 -1.69 7.05
CA GLY A 124 -14.70 -2.56 6.10
C GLY A 124 -15.31 -1.78 4.92
N GLY A 125 -15.97 -2.49 4.00
CA GLY A 125 -16.60 -1.81 2.86
C GLY A 125 -15.59 -1.36 1.81
N SER A 126 -15.42 -0.05 1.63
CA SER A 126 -14.54 0.53 0.61
C SER A 126 -13.11 0.70 1.14
N VAL A 127 -12.30 -0.33 0.95
CA VAL A 127 -10.95 -0.41 1.53
C VAL A 127 -9.90 0.46 0.83
N ALA A 128 -10.06 0.71 -0.48
CA ALA A 128 -9.17 1.50 -1.30
C ALA A 128 -9.86 1.86 -2.63
N HIS A 129 -9.32 2.85 -3.34
CA HIS A 129 -9.66 3.13 -4.73
C HIS A 129 -8.52 3.81 -5.47
N ALA A 130 -8.50 3.70 -6.78
CA ALA A 130 -7.57 4.39 -7.65
C ALA A 130 -8.23 4.93 -8.91
N TYR A 131 -7.59 5.94 -9.49
CA TYR A 131 -8.04 6.60 -10.70
C TYR A 131 -7.25 6.10 -11.91
N ALA A 132 -7.93 5.96 -13.05
CA ALA A 132 -7.27 5.67 -14.32
C ALA A 132 -6.22 6.75 -14.68
N PRO A 133 -5.21 6.43 -15.51
CA PRO A 133 -4.20 7.40 -15.94
C PRO A 133 -4.83 8.69 -16.50
N GLY A 134 -4.34 9.85 -16.08
CA GLY A 134 -4.91 11.11 -16.49
C GLY A 134 -4.20 12.33 -15.91
N LYS A 135 -4.85 13.49 -16.00
CA LYS A 135 -4.41 14.72 -15.34
C LYS A 135 -5.00 14.79 -13.92
N ASP A 136 -4.45 15.67 -13.10
CA ASP A 136 -4.92 15.95 -11.75
C ASP A 136 -4.89 14.69 -10.87
N LEU A 137 -6.03 14.12 -10.49
CA LEU A 137 -6.12 12.87 -9.72
C LEU A 137 -5.82 11.61 -10.55
N GLY A 138 -5.66 11.74 -11.88
CA GLY A 138 -5.48 10.61 -12.77
C GLY A 138 -4.20 9.83 -12.47
N GLY A 139 -4.35 8.56 -12.09
CA GLY A 139 -3.27 7.70 -11.64
C GLY A 139 -3.20 7.52 -10.12
N ASP A 140 -3.77 8.43 -9.34
CA ASP A 140 -3.67 8.40 -7.88
C ASP A 140 -4.36 7.17 -7.27
N ALA A 141 -3.82 6.70 -6.14
CA ALA A 141 -4.34 5.57 -5.38
C ALA A 141 -4.48 5.94 -3.90
N HIS A 142 -5.70 5.78 -3.38
CA HIS A 142 -6.09 6.11 -2.01
C HIS A 142 -6.43 4.84 -1.24
N PHE A 143 -5.97 4.76 0.00
CA PHE A 143 -6.17 3.62 0.89
C PHE A 143 -6.90 4.11 2.16
N ASP A 144 -7.96 3.42 2.57
CA ASP A 144 -8.67 3.81 3.78
C ASP A 144 -7.79 3.55 5.01
N LYS A 145 -7.44 4.59 5.75
CA LYS A 145 -6.62 4.50 6.97
C LYS A 145 -7.36 3.83 8.13
N ASP A 146 -8.69 3.74 8.07
CA ASP A 146 -9.50 3.11 9.12
C ASP A 146 -9.50 1.58 8.99
N GLU A 147 -8.97 1.04 7.89
CA GLU A 147 -8.72 -0.38 7.70
C GLU A 147 -7.59 -0.93 8.56
N THR A 148 -7.71 -2.22 8.92
CA THR A 148 -6.62 -2.96 9.56
C THR A 148 -5.67 -3.49 8.48
N TRP A 149 -4.73 -2.66 8.06
CA TRP A 149 -3.70 -3.02 7.10
C TRP A 149 -2.70 -4.00 7.69
N THR A 150 -2.44 -5.11 6.99
CA THR A 150 -1.51 -6.14 7.45
C THR A 150 -0.57 -6.62 6.34
N LYS A 151 0.45 -7.38 6.74
CA LYS A 151 1.35 -8.14 5.84
C LYS A 151 0.88 -9.58 5.63
N SER A 152 -0.05 -10.05 6.45
CA SER A 152 -0.49 -11.44 6.51
C SER A 152 -1.79 -11.64 5.74
N THR A 153 -2.35 -12.84 5.82
CA THR A 153 -3.68 -13.18 5.29
C THR A 153 -4.80 -12.90 6.30
N GLU A 154 -4.45 -12.43 7.49
CA GLU A 154 -5.37 -11.97 8.52
C GLU A 154 -5.48 -10.45 8.41
N GLY A 155 -6.67 -9.94 8.07
CA GLY A 155 -6.90 -8.52 7.77
C GLY A 155 -6.73 -8.15 6.28
N THR A 156 -6.55 -6.85 6.04
CA THR A 156 -6.46 -6.28 4.69
C THR A 156 -4.99 -6.22 4.26
N ASN A 157 -4.58 -7.08 3.34
CA ASN A 157 -3.18 -7.17 2.93
C ASN A 157 -2.80 -5.99 2.04
N LEU A 158 -1.95 -5.09 2.55
CA LEU A 158 -1.61 -3.86 1.84
C LEU A 158 -0.92 -4.11 0.51
N PHE A 159 -0.04 -5.12 0.43
CA PHE A 159 0.63 -5.45 -0.83
C PHE A 159 -0.36 -5.89 -1.90
N TYR A 160 -1.30 -6.76 -1.53
CA TYR A 160 -2.29 -7.28 -2.47
C TYR A 160 -3.24 -6.18 -2.95
N MET A 161 -3.78 -5.37 -2.02
CA MET A 161 -4.66 -4.27 -2.38
C MET A 161 -3.93 -3.22 -3.21
N ALA A 162 -2.72 -2.83 -2.83
CA ALA A 162 -1.94 -1.88 -3.63
C ALA A 162 -1.63 -2.40 -5.03
N ALA A 163 -1.37 -3.70 -5.19
CA ALA A 163 -1.18 -4.28 -6.51
C ALA A 163 -2.45 -4.19 -7.37
N HIS A 164 -3.64 -4.39 -6.78
CA HIS A 164 -4.93 -4.19 -7.44
C HIS A 164 -5.12 -2.73 -7.86
N GLU A 165 -5.02 -1.80 -6.91
CA GLU A 165 -5.22 -0.36 -7.18
C GLU A 165 -4.24 0.17 -8.23
N PHE A 166 -2.99 -0.28 -8.22
CA PHE A 166 -2.03 0.11 -9.25
C PHE A 166 -2.37 -0.45 -10.63
N GLY A 167 -3.14 -1.52 -10.73
CA GLY A 167 -3.73 -1.95 -11.99
C GLY A 167 -4.65 -0.87 -12.56
N HIS A 168 -5.51 -0.27 -11.74
CA HIS A 168 -6.34 0.87 -12.12
C HIS A 168 -5.50 2.10 -12.48
N SER A 169 -4.50 2.45 -11.66
CA SER A 169 -3.55 3.54 -11.95
C SER A 169 -2.82 3.37 -13.28
N LEU A 170 -2.70 2.13 -13.79
CA LEU A 170 -2.08 1.79 -15.07
C LEU A 170 -3.08 1.61 -16.22
N GLY A 171 -4.38 1.76 -15.95
CA GLY A 171 -5.46 1.77 -16.95
C GLY A 171 -6.23 0.46 -17.09
N LEU A 172 -6.04 -0.50 -16.18
CA LEU A 172 -6.85 -1.71 -16.16
C LEU A 172 -8.22 -1.45 -15.52
N PHE A 173 -9.23 -2.12 -16.06
CA PHE A 173 -10.54 -2.25 -15.41
C PHE A 173 -10.62 -3.58 -14.66
N HIS A 174 -11.69 -3.73 -13.87
CA HIS A 174 -11.97 -4.98 -13.20
C HIS A 174 -12.07 -6.16 -14.17
N SER A 175 -11.49 -7.28 -13.76
CA SER A 175 -11.65 -8.57 -14.41
C SER A 175 -12.96 -9.24 -13.97
N LYS A 176 -13.51 -10.07 -14.87
CA LYS A 176 -14.59 -11.01 -14.54
C LYS A 176 -14.07 -12.35 -14.02
N ASP A 177 -12.76 -12.60 -14.12
CA ASP A 177 -12.15 -13.84 -13.67
C ASP A 177 -11.97 -13.80 -12.14
N PRO A 178 -12.60 -14.73 -11.39
CA PRO A 178 -12.47 -14.79 -9.93
C PRO A 178 -11.06 -15.02 -9.39
N ASN A 179 -10.12 -15.41 -10.25
CA ASN A 179 -8.72 -15.68 -9.89
C ASN A 179 -7.79 -14.54 -10.29
N ALA A 180 -8.28 -13.52 -11.01
CA ALA A 180 -7.51 -12.36 -11.40
C ALA A 180 -7.26 -11.42 -10.21
N LEU A 181 -6.10 -10.78 -10.20
CA LEU A 181 -5.80 -9.71 -9.24
C LEU A 181 -6.82 -8.59 -9.38
N MET A 182 -7.20 -8.24 -10.61
CA MET A 182 -8.19 -7.19 -10.89
C MET A 182 -9.64 -7.62 -10.65
N TYR A 183 -9.91 -8.75 -9.99
CA TYR A 183 -11.27 -9.11 -9.58
C TYR A 183 -11.77 -8.17 -8.47
N PRO A 184 -12.99 -7.60 -8.56
CA PRO A 184 -13.44 -6.50 -7.68
C PRO A 184 -13.73 -6.89 -6.23
N VAL A 185 -13.74 -8.19 -5.91
CA VAL A 185 -14.04 -8.66 -4.55
C VAL A 185 -12.75 -9.14 -3.92
N TYR A 186 -12.34 -8.49 -2.82
CA TYR A 186 -11.19 -8.91 -2.04
C TYR A 186 -11.36 -10.35 -1.55
N ARG A 187 -10.38 -11.18 -1.86
CA ARG A 187 -10.31 -12.58 -1.42
C ARG A 187 -9.00 -12.81 -0.69
N LYS A 188 -9.02 -13.75 0.25
CA LYS A 188 -7.80 -14.19 0.92
C LYS A 188 -6.84 -14.73 -0.14
N PHE A 189 -5.81 -13.95 -0.40
CA PHE A 189 -4.72 -14.29 -1.31
C PHE A 189 -3.70 -15.17 -0.60
N ASP A 190 -3.10 -16.10 -1.33
CA ASP A 190 -1.97 -16.89 -0.86
C ASP A 190 -0.66 -16.12 -1.19
N PRO A 191 0.07 -15.60 -0.18
CA PRO A 191 1.31 -14.85 -0.38
C PRO A 191 2.42 -15.62 -1.10
N SER A 192 2.31 -16.95 -1.19
CA SER A 192 3.26 -17.81 -1.89
C SER A 192 3.03 -17.89 -3.40
N VAL A 193 1.88 -17.44 -3.89
CA VAL A 193 1.52 -17.47 -5.32
C VAL A 193 1.83 -16.12 -5.97
N PHE A 194 2.36 -16.14 -7.20
CA PHE A 194 2.54 -14.91 -7.97
C PHE A 194 1.17 -14.26 -8.20
N PRO A 195 0.98 -12.96 -7.90
CA PRO A 195 -0.36 -12.39 -7.78
C PRO A 195 -1.08 -12.18 -9.12
N LEU A 196 -0.39 -12.14 -10.26
CA LEU A 196 -1.06 -11.92 -11.55
C LEU A 196 -1.58 -13.20 -12.16
N HIS A 197 -2.85 -13.18 -12.52
CA HIS A 197 -3.46 -14.15 -13.41
C HIS A 197 -3.14 -13.83 -14.88
N GLN A 198 -3.34 -14.80 -15.76
CA GLN A 198 -3.09 -14.63 -17.19
C GLN A 198 -3.96 -13.53 -17.82
N ASP A 199 -5.14 -13.28 -17.25
CA ASP A 199 -6.04 -12.18 -17.64
C ASP A 199 -5.41 -10.81 -17.34
N ASP A 200 -4.87 -10.63 -16.12
CA ASP A 200 -4.17 -9.41 -15.72
C ASP A 200 -2.96 -9.13 -16.64
N ILE A 201 -2.16 -10.17 -16.92
CA ILE A 201 -0.97 -10.08 -17.79
C ILE A 201 -1.36 -9.67 -19.21
N LYS A 202 -2.39 -10.29 -19.79
CA LYS A 202 -2.86 -9.94 -21.14
C LYS A 202 -3.40 -8.52 -21.19
N GLY A 203 -4.18 -8.12 -20.19
CA GLY A 203 -4.72 -6.77 -20.08
C GLY A 203 -3.62 -5.73 -20.03
N ILE A 204 -2.63 -5.90 -19.15
CA ILE A 204 -1.57 -4.87 -18.99
C ILE A 204 -0.64 -4.81 -20.19
N GLN A 205 -0.35 -5.96 -20.81
CA GLN A 205 0.51 -6.01 -22.00
C GLN A 205 -0.19 -5.48 -23.25
N TYR A 206 -1.53 -5.55 -23.32
CA TYR A 206 -2.28 -4.89 -24.38
C TYR A 206 -2.10 -3.36 -24.32
N LEU A 207 -2.03 -2.78 -23.11
CA LEU A 207 -1.86 -1.35 -22.91
C LEU A 207 -0.40 -0.89 -23.06
N HIS A 208 0.55 -1.64 -22.50
CA HIS A 208 1.94 -1.16 -22.31
C HIS A 208 2.99 -2.00 -23.03
N GLY A 209 2.58 -3.06 -23.74
CA GLY A 209 3.49 -4.04 -24.34
C GLY A 209 4.08 -5.01 -23.32
N ASN A 210 4.79 -6.03 -23.80
CA ASN A 210 5.46 -7.02 -22.97
C ASN A 210 6.91 -6.61 -22.65
N SER A 211 7.44 -7.11 -21.53
CA SER A 211 8.81 -6.81 -21.07
C SER A 211 9.92 -7.31 -22.00
N GLN A 212 9.63 -8.21 -22.94
CA GLN A 212 10.59 -8.74 -23.91
C GLN A 212 10.60 -7.98 -25.25
N CYS A 213 9.66 -7.07 -25.51
CA CYS A 213 9.54 -6.34 -26.76
C CYS A 213 10.24 -4.96 -26.74
N SER A 214 11.11 -4.72 -25.75
CA SER A 214 11.96 -3.52 -25.72
C SER A 214 13.26 -3.67 -26.51
N SER A 215 13.59 -4.86 -27.05
CA SER A 215 14.89 -5.14 -27.69
C SER A 215 14.81 -5.64 -29.14
N SER A 216 13.64 -5.66 -29.77
CA SER A 216 13.51 -6.11 -31.17
C SER A 216 12.43 -5.36 -31.95
N LEU A 217 12.76 -4.15 -32.40
CA LEU A 217 12.09 -3.54 -33.56
C LEU A 217 13.13 -2.89 -34.47
N PRO A 218 13.58 -3.56 -35.54
CA PRO A 218 13.97 -2.87 -36.75
C PRO A 218 12.70 -2.23 -37.34
N LEU A 219 12.66 -0.89 -37.38
CA LEU A 219 11.67 -0.13 -38.11
C LEU A 219 11.72 -0.52 -39.60
N LEU A 220 10.80 -1.36 -40.04
CA LEU A 220 10.41 -1.49 -41.44
C LEU A 220 8.95 -1.07 -41.55
N LEU A 221 8.76 0.24 -41.73
CA LEU A 221 7.50 0.78 -42.26
C LEU A 221 7.45 0.43 -43.76
N PRO A 222 6.37 -0.16 -44.28
CA PRO A 222 6.14 -0.16 -45.72
C PRO A 222 5.67 1.24 -46.16
N GLU A 223 6.32 1.76 -47.21
CA GLU A 223 5.99 3.02 -47.89
C GLU A 223 4.52 3.07 -48.36
N PRO A 224 3.90 4.26 -48.46
CA PRO A 224 2.54 4.42 -48.93
C PRO A 224 2.46 4.34 -50.46
N GLY A 225 1.59 3.48 -50.99
CA GLY A 225 1.33 3.42 -52.43
C GLY A 225 -0.02 2.79 -52.79
N HIS A 226 -0.90 3.63 -53.35
CA HIS A 226 -1.91 3.40 -54.42
C HIS A 226 -2.78 2.12 -54.34
N VAL A 227 -4.12 2.16 -54.32
CA VAL A 227 -5.10 2.99 -55.05
C VAL A 227 -6.38 3.15 -54.23
#